data_AF-A0A084QYJ2-F1
#
_entry.id   AF-A0A084QYJ2-F1
#
_cell.length_a   1.000
_cell.length_b   1.000
_cell.length_c   1.000
_cell.angle_alpha   90.00
_cell.angle_beta   90.00
_cell.angle_gamma   90.00
#
_symmetry.space_group_name_H-M   'P 1'
#
loop_
_entity.id
_entity.type
_entity.pdbx_description
1 polymer ?
#
loop_
_entity_poly.entity_id
_entity_poly.type
_entity_poly.pdbx_seq_one_letter_code
_entity_poly.pdbx_strand_id
1 'polypeptide(L)'
;MGEKIGEHTFQYANYKFEWGDLHLLQRDARRLQYEYDELASEVVERLQALAQSQRAQVKQKLHTSTDAIDLYEILRQHHVQDDILQKFWTEVHAVPDWVDWVQIQRGQKFFYRYAMANIMGFVLQGFIGENTAASSTVEVLVRTGGFSVRALRQRLMATFQLILEISESIEAVQPGGSGHSTAVRVRLLHSSVRNRIMKLAKEKPDYFDLAKYGPPANHLDSIHSIATFAANHMWLQLPQMGVFPTDQDKADYIALWRYVGYLLGTPDEHFASVAKAKATMESMLAHELRLTPTSHIVCHNFLEFLTDLPPFNVSADFIAAGSRKLNGDKFCDDLGMARPGCRGPTEHSVCRSSYYKLVQGDAAQRGHSE
;
A
#
# COMPACT_ATOMS: atom_id res chain seq x y z
N MET A 1 4.16 -14.38 12.21
CA MET A 1 4.94 -13.85 11.07
C MET A 1 5.53 -15.05 10.33
N GLY A 2 6.09 -14.92 9.12
CA GLY A 2 6.62 -16.08 8.39
C GLY A 2 7.65 -16.86 9.23
N GLU A 3 7.27 -18.01 9.77
CA GLU A 3 8.11 -18.82 10.64
C GLU A 3 8.77 -19.92 9.83
N LYS A 4 10.09 -20.03 9.94
CA LYS A 4 10.82 -21.17 9.37
C LYS A 4 10.53 -22.40 10.23
N ILE A 5 9.75 -23.34 9.68
CA ILE A 5 9.29 -24.55 10.38
C ILE A 5 10.00 -25.82 9.91
N GLY A 6 10.82 -25.73 8.86
CA GLY A 6 11.64 -26.81 8.33
C GLY A 6 12.95 -26.28 7.74
N GLU A 7 13.75 -27.13 7.11
CA GLU A 7 15.03 -26.73 6.50
C GLU A 7 14.83 -25.66 5.41
N HIS A 8 13.77 -25.83 4.61
CA HIS A 8 13.36 -24.91 3.54
C HIS A 8 11.88 -24.47 3.64
N THR A 9 11.12 -25.03 4.59
CA THR A 9 9.68 -24.75 4.73
C THR A 9 9.42 -23.54 5.63
N PHE A 10 8.58 -22.63 5.14
CA PHE A 10 8.09 -21.46 5.86
C PHE A 10 6.58 -21.52 6.01
N GLN A 11 6.07 -20.97 7.12
CA GLN A 11 4.64 -20.85 7.38
C GLN A 11 4.27 -19.43 7.76
N TYR A 12 3.33 -18.85 7.01
CA TYR A 12 2.64 -17.62 7.38
C TYR A 12 1.17 -17.95 7.58
N ALA A 13 0.65 -17.80 8.81
CA ALA A 13 -0.73 -18.14 9.11
C ALA A 13 -1.08 -19.58 8.68
N ASN A 14 -2.08 -19.73 7.80
CA ASN A 14 -2.53 -21.00 7.23
C ASN A 14 -1.83 -21.33 5.91
N TYR A 15 -0.89 -20.50 5.45
CA TYR A 15 -0.17 -20.65 4.20
C TYR A 15 1.24 -21.20 4.45
N LYS A 16 1.60 -22.25 3.72
CA LYS A 16 2.93 -22.88 3.76
C LYS A 16 3.57 -22.84 2.39
N PHE A 17 4.88 -22.60 2.36
CA PHE A 17 5.65 -22.58 1.13
C PHE A 17 7.08 -23.08 1.35
N GLU A 18 7.70 -23.52 0.27
CA GLU A 18 9.10 -23.92 0.24
C GLU A 18 9.94 -22.80 -0.35
N TRP A 19 11.01 -22.44 0.35
CA TRP A 19 11.98 -21.49 -0.12
C TRP A 19 12.77 -22.07 -1.31
N GLY A 20 12.97 -21.26 -2.34
CA GLY A 20 13.66 -21.65 -3.56
C GLY A 20 14.32 -20.48 -4.28
N ASP A 21 15.00 -20.75 -5.40
CA ASP A 21 15.95 -19.83 -6.05
C ASP A 21 15.35 -18.50 -6.53
N LEU A 22 14.03 -18.44 -6.74
CA LEU A 22 13.35 -17.22 -7.16
C LEU A 22 13.05 -16.26 -5.99
N HIS A 23 13.12 -16.73 -4.74
CA HIS A 23 12.84 -15.92 -3.55
C HIS A 23 13.92 -14.87 -3.33
N LEU A 24 13.53 -13.69 -2.83
CA LEU A 24 14.46 -12.62 -2.50
C LEU A 24 15.19 -12.98 -1.21
N LEU A 25 16.51 -13.03 -1.25
CA LEU A 25 17.30 -13.21 -0.04
C LEU A 25 17.15 -11.99 0.87
N GLN A 26 17.27 -12.21 2.18
CA GLN A 26 17.16 -11.14 3.19
C GLN A 26 18.14 -9.97 2.93
N ARG A 27 19.33 -10.26 2.39
CA ARG A 27 20.32 -9.22 2.04
C ARG A 27 19.84 -8.32 0.89
N ASP A 28 19.16 -8.90 -0.09
CA ASP A 28 18.67 -8.19 -1.28
C ASP A 28 17.43 -7.38 -0.91
N ALA A 29 16.54 -7.95 -0.08
CA ALA A 29 15.45 -7.21 0.54
C ALA A 29 15.98 -6.01 1.35
N ARG A 30 17.00 -6.21 2.19
CA ARG A 30 17.65 -5.10 2.92
C ARG A 30 18.22 -4.03 2.00
N ARG A 31 18.78 -4.39 0.84
CA ARG A 31 19.27 -3.41 -0.13
C ARG A 31 18.12 -2.57 -0.69
N LEU A 32 17.04 -3.22 -1.13
CA LEU A 32 15.82 -2.58 -1.65
C LEU A 32 15.14 -1.66 -0.62
N GLN A 33 15.35 -1.92 0.67
CA GLN A 33 14.85 -1.07 1.75
C GLN A 33 15.46 0.34 1.74
N TYR A 34 16.67 0.50 1.22
CA TYR A 34 17.37 1.79 1.16
C TYR A 34 17.38 2.41 -0.25
N GLU A 35 16.86 1.70 -1.25
CA GLU A 35 16.65 2.20 -2.60
C GLU A 35 15.25 2.80 -2.74
N TYR A 36 15.10 3.87 -3.50
CA TYR A 36 13.81 4.50 -3.77
C TYR A 36 13.85 5.22 -5.11
N ASP A 37 12.68 5.69 -5.55
CA ASP A 37 12.53 6.45 -6.77
C ASP A 37 13.11 7.87 -6.66
N GLU A 38 14.41 7.98 -6.92
CA GLU A 38 15.15 9.24 -6.90
C GLU A 38 14.64 10.23 -7.95
N LEU A 39 14.29 9.74 -9.15
CA LEU A 39 13.80 10.59 -10.24
C LEU A 39 12.49 11.27 -9.83
N ALA A 40 11.51 10.53 -9.32
CA ALA A 40 10.25 11.13 -8.89
C ALA A 40 10.44 12.05 -7.67
N SER A 41 11.40 11.75 -6.79
CA SER A 41 11.77 12.66 -5.69
C SER A 41 12.30 13.99 -6.21
N GLU A 42 13.19 14.00 -7.22
CA GLU A 42 13.73 15.21 -7.83
C GLU A 42 12.67 16.00 -8.63
N VAL A 43 11.77 15.29 -9.31
CA VAL A 43 10.63 15.86 -10.04
C VAL A 43 9.69 16.58 -9.09
N VAL A 44 9.34 15.96 -7.96
CA VAL A 44 8.45 16.56 -6.97
C VAL A 44 9.02 17.85 -6.40
N GLU A 45 10.34 17.93 -6.15
CA GLU A 45 10.96 19.17 -5.67
C GLU A 45 10.80 20.32 -6.68
N ARG A 46 11.04 20.05 -7.97
CA ARG A 46 10.83 21.01 -9.06
C ARG A 46 9.37 21.44 -9.19
N LEU A 47 8.44 20.48 -9.18
CA LEU A 47 7.02 20.76 -9.29
C LEU A 47 6.51 21.57 -8.10
N GLN A 48 6.98 21.28 -6.88
CA GLN A 48 6.63 22.04 -5.69
C GLN A 48 7.19 23.47 -5.75
N ALA A 49 8.40 23.67 -6.26
CA ALA A 49 8.97 25.00 -6.48
C ALA A 49 8.14 25.81 -7.50
N LEU A 50 7.79 25.21 -8.64
CA LEU A 50 6.92 25.82 -9.65
C LEU A 50 5.56 26.19 -9.07
N ALA A 51 4.96 25.29 -8.28
CA ALA A 51 3.67 25.53 -7.67
C ALA A 51 3.69 26.65 -6.61
N GLN A 52 4.80 26.78 -5.87
CA GLN A 52 5.00 27.89 -4.94
C GLN A 52 5.11 29.23 -5.68
N SER A 53 5.85 29.27 -6.80
CA SER A 53 5.94 30.45 -7.66
C SER A 53 4.58 30.84 -8.24
N GLN A 54 3.80 29.88 -8.75
CA GLN A 54 2.44 30.14 -9.24
C GLN A 54 1.52 30.66 -8.13
N ARG A 55 1.56 30.06 -6.92
CA ARG A 55 0.77 30.53 -5.77
C ARG A 55 1.14 31.95 -5.35
N ALA A 56 2.42 32.31 -5.37
CA ALA A 56 2.87 33.68 -5.06
C ALA A 56 2.29 34.69 -6.07
N GLN A 57 2.28 34.35 -7.36
CA GLN A 57 1.71 35.18 -8.42
C GLN A 57 0.18 35.30 -8.34
N VAL A 58 -0.53 34.21 -8.00
CA VAL A 58 -2.00 34.19 -7.88
C VAL A 58 -2.47 34.90 -6.62
N LYS A 59 -1.81 34.70 -5.46
CA LYS A 59 -2.12 35.46 -4.22
C LYS A 59 -1.96 36.97 -4.39
N GLN A 60 -1.07 37.39 -5.29
CA GLN A 60 -0.90 38.80 -5.64
C GLN A 60 -2.04 39.35 -6.52
N LYS A 61 -2.82 38.48 -7.19
CA LYS A 61 -3.90 38.84 -8.13
C LYS A 61 -5.31 38.59 -7.60
N LEU A 62 -5.57 37.58 -6.76
CA LEU A 62 -6.90 37.26 -6.22
C LEU A 62 -6.84 36.89 -4.71
N HIS A 63 -7.72 37.50 -3.91
CA HIS A 63 -7.92 37.20 -2.48
C HIS A 63 -8.91 36.03 -2.24
N THR A 64 -8.75 34.88 -2.91
CA THR A 64 -9.62 33.70 -2.65
C THR A 64 -8.87 32.37 -2.74
N SER A 65 -9.52 31.32 -2.23
CA SER A 65 -8.98 30.06 -1.67
C SER A 65 -8.11 29.18 -2.58
N THR A 66 -7.10 28.56 -1.96
CA THR A 66 -6.21 27.54 -2.53
C THR A 66 -6.88 26.18 -2.65
N ASP A 67 -7.24 25.78 -3.86
CA ASP A 67 -7.40 24.36 -4.19
C ASP A 67 -6.06 23.61 -3.99
N ALA A 68 -6.17 22.32 -3.69
CA ALA A 68 -5.00 21.45 -3.63
C ALA A 68 -4.31 21.45 -5.00
N ILE A 69 -3.00 21.69 -5.02
CA ILE A 69 -2.24 21.70 -6.27
C ILE A 69 -2.18 20.26 -6.80
N ASP A 70 -2.66 20.05 -8.02
CA ASP A 70 -2.42 18.82 -8.76
C ASP A 70 -1.04 18.89 -9.43
N LEU A 71 -0.05 18.19 -8.84
CA LEU A 71 1.32 18.16 -9.37
C LEU A 71 1.39 17.51 -10.75
N TYR A 72 0.47 16.61 -11.10
CA TYR A 72 0.44 16.00 -12.43
C TYR A 72 0.05 17.04 -13.50
N GLU A 73 -0.86 17.94 -13.19
CA GLU A 73 -1.26 18.99 -14.14
C GLU A 73 -0.13 20.01 -14.36
N ILE A 74 0.63 20.35 -13.31
CA ILE A 74 1.84 21.18 -13.46
C ILE A 74 2.88 20.46 -14.31
N LEU A 75 3.10 19.16 -14.06
CA LEU A 75 4.01 18.36 -14.87
C LEU A 75 3.58 18.37 -16.34
N ARG A 76 2.30 18.14 -16.64
CA ARG A 76 1.74 18.17 -18.00
C ARG A 76 1.96 19.50 -18.72
N GLN A 77 1.92 20.62 -17.98
CA GLN A 77 2.11 21.95 -18.55
C GLN A 77 3.59 22.35 -18.74
N HIS A 78 4.47 21.85 -17.87
CA HIS A 78 5.84 22.35 -17.75
C HIS A 78 6.92 21.32 -18.09
N HIS A 79 6.59 20.07 -18.41
CA HIS A 79 7.60 19.03 -18.63
C HIS A 79 8.63 19.38 -19.72
N VAL A 80 8.22 20.09 -20.78
CA VAL A 80 9.12 20.48 -21.89
C VAL A 80 10.17 21.53 -21.47
N GLN A 81 9.95 22.23 -20.35
CA GLN A 81 10.78 23.35 -19.91
C GLN A 81 11.95 22.94 -19.01
N ASP A 82 11.99 21.68 -18.56
CA ASP A 82 13.00 21.15 -17.65
C ASP A 82 13.35 19.71 -18.04
N ASP A 83 14.64 19.42 -18.21
CA ASP A 83 15.12 18.12 -18.69
C ASP A 83 14.72 16.95 -17.76
N ILE A 84 14.67 17.17 -16.45
CA ILE A 84 14.28 16.14 -15.48
C ILE A 84 12.77 15.90 -15.52
N LEU A 85 11.96 16.96 -15.65
CA LEU A 85 10.53 16.81 -15.86
C LEU A 85 10.23 16.09 -17.18
N GLN A 86 10.96 16.42 -18.25
CA GLN A 86 10.84 15.75 -19.55
C GLN A 86 11.25 14.28 -19.47
N LYS A 87 12.32 13.96 -18.74
CA LYS A 87 12.78 12.58 -18.53
C LYS A 87 11.70 11.75 -17.83
N PHE A 88 11.15 12.25 -16.72
CA PHE A 88 10.07 11.58 -16.00
C PHE A 88 8.81 11.45 -16.85
N TRP A 89 8.43 12.51 -17.57
CA TRP A 89 7.30 12.46 -18.50
C TRP A 89 7.48 11.37 -19.56
N THR A 90 8.67 11.27 -20.13
CA THR A 90 9.00 10.26 -21.14
C THR A 90 8.93 8.85 -20.54
N GLU A 91 9.46 8.65 -19.33
CA GLU A 91 9.42 7.36 -18.64
C GLU A 91 7.99 6.89 -18.39
N VAL A 92 7.13 7.74 -17.83
CA VAL A 92 5.75 7.34 -17.52
C VAL A 92 4.87 7.20 -18.77
N HIS A 93 5.26 7.77 -19.92
CA HIS A 93 4.55 7.59 -21.19
C HIS A 93 5.15 6.51 -22.09
N ALA A 94 6.32 5.97 -21.74
CA ALA A 94 6.90 4.85 -22.45
C ALA A 94 6.15 3.55 -22.12
N VAL A 95 5.93 2.73 -23.14
CA VAL A 95 5.32 1.40 -23.00
C VAL A 95 6.44 0.37 -23.14
N PRO A 96 6.76 -0.40 -22.08
CA PRO A 96 7.78 -1.44 -22.16
C PRO A 96 7.44 -2.54 -23.18
N ASP A 97 8.44 -3.14 -23.80
CA ASP A 97 8.27 -4.16 -24.86
C ASP A 97 7.54 -5.43 -24.39
N TRP A 98 7.55 -5.71 -23.09
CA TRP A 98 6.87 -6.87 -22.50
C TRP A 98 5.37 -6.64 -22.28
N VAL A 99 4.84 -5.44 -22.53
CA VAL A 99 3.42 -5.12 -22.35
C VAL A 99 2.59 -5.70 -23.49
N ASP A 100 1.70 -6.64 -23.16
CA ASP A 100 0.64 -7.13 -24.03
C ASP A 100 -0.72 -6.59 -23.57
N TRP A 101 -1.31 -5.67 -24.34
CA TRP A 101 -2.61 -5.06 -24.02
C TRP A 101 -3.76 -6.06 -24.00
N VAL A 102 -3.71 -7.12 -24.83
CA VAL A 102 -4.74 -8.17 -24.83
C VAL A 102 -4.62 -9.00 -23.55
N GLN A 103 -3.39 -9.22 -23.08
CA GLN A 103 -3.13 -9.87 -21.79
C GLN A 103 -3.66 -9.04 -20.62
N ILE A 104 -3.34 -7.74 -20.59
CA ILE A 104 -3.83 -6.81 -19.57
C ILE A 104 -5.36 -6.78 -19.56
N GLN A 105 -6.02 -6.77 -20.72
CA GLN A 105 -7.48 -6.75 -20.81
C GLN A 105 -8.11 -7.98 -20.16
N ARG A 106 -7.48 -9.15 -20.28
CA ARG A 106 -7.94 -10.36 -19.58
C ARG A 106 -7.72 -10.25 -18.07
N GLY A 107 -6.63 -9.62 -17.62
CA GLY A 107 -6.38 -9.31 -16.21
C GLY A 107 -7.44 -8.38 -15.62
N GLN A 108 -7.86 -7.35 -16.37
CA GLN A 108 -8.96 -6.46 -15.99
C GLN A 108 -10.28 -7.24 -15.84
N LYS A 109 -10.59 -8.14 -16.79
CA LYS A 109 -11.77 -9.03 -16.70
C LYS A 109 -11.72 -9.96 -15.50
N PHE A 110 -10.54 -10.46 -15.13
CA PHE A 110 -10.36 -11.26 -13.92
C PHE A 110 -10.72 -10.47 -12.66
N PHE A 111 -10.27 -9.22 -12.55
CA PHE A 111 -10.62 -8.37 -11.41
C PHE A 111 -12.14 -8.24 -11.25
N TYR A 112 -12.86 -7.90 -12.33
CA TYR A 112 -14.31 -7.74 -12.28
C TYR A 112 -15.07 -9.05 -12.06
N ARG A 113 -14.59 -10.17 -12.63
CA ARG A 113 -15.19 -11.49 -12.39
C ARG A 113 -15.22 -11.85 -10.91
N TYR A 114 -14.19 -11.45 -10.16
CA TYR A 114 -14.05 -11.75 -8.74
C TYR A 114 -14.05 -10.49 -7.86
N ALA A 115 -14.64 -9.38 -8.30
CA ALA A 115 -14.49 -8.07 -7.66
C ALA A 115 -14.81 -8.10 -6.16
N MET A 116 -15.94 -8.68 -5.77
CA MET A 116 -16.32 -8.78 -4.35
C MET A 116 -15.38 -9.65 -3.54
N ALA A 117 -14.94 -10.78 -4.10
CA ALA A 117 -14.00 -11.67 -3.42
C ALA A 117 -12.61 -11.02 -3.30
N ASN A 118 -12.17 -10.28 -4.32
CA ASN A 118 -10.91 -9.53 -4.31
C ASN A 118 -10.91 -8.38 -3.30
N ILE A 119 -12.02 -7.64 -3.23
CA ILE A 119 -12.19 -6.54 -2.27
C ILE A 119 -12.25 -7.09 -0.84
N MET A 120 -12.99 -8.17 -0.62
CA MET A 120 -13.07 -8.81 0.68
C MET A 120 -11.74 -9.43 1.10
N GLY A 121 -11.02 -10.05 0.16
CA GLY A 121 -9.68 -10.56 0.36
C GLY A 121 -8.70 -9.47 0.77
N PHE A 122 -8.76 -8.32 0.08
CA PHE A 122 -7.97 -7.14 0.47
C PHE A 122 -8.36 -6.66 1.87
N VAL A 123 -9.64 -6.49 2.18
CA VAL A 123 -10.08 -6.01 3.51
C VAL A 123 -9.61 -6.95 4.63
N LEU A 124 -9.86 -8.25 4.50
CA LEU A 124 -9.66 -9.21 5.57
C LEU A 124 -8.22 -9.75 5.67
N GLN A 125 -7.45 -9.77 4.57
CA GLN A 125 -6.09 -10.30 4.53
C GLN A 125 -5.08 -9.22 4.13
N GLY A 126 -5.28 -8.55 3.00
CA GLY A 126 -4.32 -7.54 2.53
C GLY A 126 -4.15 -6.36 3.50
N PHE A 127 -5.24 -5.84 4.05
CA PHE A 127 -5.21 -4.74 5.00
C PHE A 127 -4.91 -5.24 6.41
N ILE A 128 -5.76 -6.14 6.95
CA ILE A 128 -5.62 -6.65 8.33
C ILE A 128 -4.32 -7.45 8.51
N GLY A 129 -4.01 -8.38 7.61
CA GLY A 129 -2.87 -9.28 7.70
C GLY A 129 -1.54 -8.62 7.37
N GLU A 130 -1.51 -7.85 6.28
CA GLU A 130 -0.26 -7.28 5.76
C GLU A 130 -0.10 -5.80 6.09
N ASN A 131 -1.04 -4.94 5.70
CA ASN A 131 -0.88 -3.49 5.92
C ASN A 131 -0.80 -3.09 7.41
N THR A 132 -1.37 -3.86 8.35
CA THR A 132 -1.15 -3.61 9.80
C THR A 132 0.23 -4.08 10.28
N ALA A 133 0.85 -5.03 9.59
CA ALA A 133 2.12 -5.66 9.96
C ALA A 133 3.31 -5.13 9.12
N ALA A 134 3.08 -4.39 8.04
CA ALA A 134 4.13 -3.73 7.26
C ALA A 134 4.67 -2.52 8.05
N SER A 135 5.61 -2.77 8.96
CA SER A 135 6.01 -1.80 10.00
C SER A 135 6.54 -0.47 9.46
N SER A 136 7.27 -0.47 8.34
CA SER A 136 7.75 0.76 7.67
C SER A 136 6.58 1.60 7.16
N THR A 137 5.69 0.98 6.38
CA THR A 137 4.48 1.62 5.84
C THR A 137 3.57 2.15 6.96
N VAL A 138 3.40 1.39 8.04
CA VAL A 138 2.63 1.81 9.22
C VAL A 138 3.24 3.05 9.87
N GLU A 139 4.56 3.09 10.06
CA GLU A 139 5.24 4.24 10.66
C GLU A 139 5.02 5.51 9.81
N VAL A 140 5.20 5.42 8.50
CA VAL A 140 4.98 6.53 7.56
C VAL A 140 3.55 7.08 7.67
N LEU A 141 2.56 6.18 7.74
CA LEU A 141 1.15 6.55 7.81
C LEU A 141 0.78 7.16 9.17
N VAL A 142 1.37 6.71 10.28
CA VAL A 142 1.17 7.38 11.58
C VAL A 142 1.71 8.80 11.55
N ARG A 143 2.92 9.00 11.03
CA ARG A 143 3.58 10.32 11.00
C ARG A 143 2.88 11.34 10.10
N THR A 144 2.18 10.86 9.07
CA THR A 144 1.35 11.71 8.20
C THR A 144 -0.08 11.92 8.72
N GLY A 145 -0.46 11.27 9.83
CA GLY A 145 -1.85 11.27 10.32
C GLY A 145 -2.82 10.40 9.49
N GLY A 146 -2.27 9.57 8.60
CA GLY A 146 -2.99 8.72 7.64
C GLY A 146 -3.80 7.58 8.24
N PHE A 147 -3.72 7.37 9.56
CA PHE A 147 -4.53 6.39 10.30
C PHE A 147 -5.62 6.98 11.18
N SER A 148 -5.84 8.30 11.19
CA SER A 148 -7.11 8.81 11.72
C SER A 148 -8.27 8.25 10.89
N VAL A 149 -9.43 7.98 11.50
CA VAL A 149 -10.58 7.37 10.80
C VAL A 149 -10.95 8.13 9.52
N ARG A 150 -10.91 9.47 9.57
CA ARG A 150 -11.18 10.34 8.41
C ARG A 150 -10.11 10.23 7.31
N ALA A 151 -8.82 10.25 7.69
CA ALA A 151 -7.73 10.14 6.72
C ALA A 151 -7.67 8.74 6.10
N LEU A 152 -7.93 7.71 6.90
CA LEU A 152 -8.00 6.32 6.47
C LEU A 152 -9.09 6.14 5.41
N ARG A 153 -10.28 6.73 5.62
CA ARG A 153 -11.34 6.75 4.60
C ARG A 153 -10.86 7.35 3.28
N GLN A 154 -10.27 8.55 3.31
CA GLN A 154 -9.79 9.22 2.10
C GLN A 154 -8.72 8.40 1.37
N ARG A 155 -7.76 7.83 2.11
CA ARG A 155 -6.70 6.98 1.56
C ARG A 155 -7.25 5.72 0.91
N LEU A 156 -8.15 5.02 1.59
CA LEU A 156 -8.77 3.82 1.05
C LEU A 156 -9.56 4.15 -0.21
N MET A 157 -10.36 5.23 -0.21
CA MET A 157 -11.08 5.66 -1.41
C MET A 157 -10.12 6.01 -2.56
N ALA A 158 -8.99 6.67 -2.31
CA ALA A 158 -7.99 6.95 -3.34
C ALA A 158 -7.36 5.66 -3.91
N THR A 159 -7.12 4.67 -3.06
CA THR A 159 -6.61 3.35 -3.49
C THR A 159 -7.65 2.60 -4.32
N PHE A 160 -8.91 2.59 -3.86
CA PHE A 160 -10.03 2.01 -4.59
C PHE A 160 -10.23 2.70 -5.95
N GLN A 161 -10.13 4.03 -5.99
CA GLN A 161 -10.22 4.80 -7.22
C GLN A 161 -9.13 4.38 -8.21
N LEU A 162 -7.87 4.30 -7.77
CA LEU A 162 -6.77 3.81 -8.62
C LEU A 162 -7.12 2.42 -9.18
N ILE A 163 -7.53 1.47 -8.33
CA ILE A 163 -7.84 0.10 -8.75
C ILE A 163 -8.97 0.06 -9.77
N LEU A 164 -10.02 0.86 -9.58
CA LEU A 164 -11.14 0.93 -10.50
C LEU A 164 -10.71 1.50 -11.85
N GLU A 165 -9.96 2.61 -11.86
CA GLU A 165 -9.55 3.28 -13.10
C GLU A 165 -8.53 2.46 -13.90
N ILE A 166 -7.56 1.79 -13.26
CA ILE A 166 -6.63 0.89 -13.97
C ILE A 166 -7.32 -0.38 -14.48
N SER A 167 -8.45 -0.76 -13.88
CA SER A 167 -9.18 -1.97 -14.25
C SER A 167 -10.30 -1.71 -15.25
N GLU A 168 -10.76 -0.47 -15.41
CA GLU A 168 -11.94 -0.08 -16.17
C GLU A 168 -11.86 -0.49 -17.65
N SER A 169 -10.82 -0.05 -18.34
CA SER A 169 -10.60 -0.33 -19.77
C SER A 169 -9.13 -0.24 -20.15
N ILE A 170 -8.78 -0.68 -21.36
CA ILE A 170 -7.41 -0.57 -21.86
C ILE A 170 -7.02 0.89 -22.10
N GLU A 171 -7.95 1.68 -22.62
CA GLU A 171 -7.76 3.11 -22.86
C GLU A 171 -7.52 3.86 -21.55
N ALA A 172 -8.14 3.42 -20.44
CA ALA A 172 -7.94 4.01 -19.12
C ALA A 172 -6.51 3.80 -18.58
N VAL A 173 -5.91 2.63 -18.82
CA VAL A 173 -4.57 2.28 -18.28
C VAL A 173 -3.43 2.63 -19.25
N GLN A 174 -3.71 2.82 -20.53
CA GLN A 174 -2.74 3.28 -21.53
C GLN A 174 -2.24 4.72 -21.26
N PRO A 175 -1.06 5.11 -21.77
CA PRO A 175 -0.54 6.46 -21.61
C PRO A 175 -1.57 7.54 -21.99
N GLY A 176 -1.84 8.46 -21.07
CA GLY A 176 -2.85 9.52 -21.22
C GLY A 176 -4.27 9.16 -20.78
N GLY A 177 -4.52 7.89 -20.43
CA GLY A 177 -5.78 7.43 -19.85
C GLY A 177 -6.00 7.90 -18.40
N SER A 178 -7.24 7.74 -17.91
CA SER A 178 -7.61 8.10 -16.53
C SER A 178 -6.77 7.35 -15.49
N GLY A 179 -6.78 6.02 -15.54
CA GLY A 179 -6.00 5.14 -14.65
C GLY A 179 -4.50 5.35 -14.75
N HIS A 180 -3.97 5.61 -15.96
CA HIS A 180 -2.58 6.01 -16.16
C HIS A 180 -2.25 7.29 -15.40
N SER A 181 -3.04 8.36 -15.62
CA SER A 181 -2.81 9.65 -14.96
C SER A 181 -2.93 9.55 -13.43
N THR A 182 -3.82 8.71 -12.93
CA THR A 182 -3.99 8.46 -11.49
C THR A 182 -2.81 7.68 -10.92
N ALA A 183 -2.28 6.68 -11.63
CA ALA A 183 -1.05 5.99 -11.22
C ALA A 183 0.14 6.98 -11.12
N VAL A 184 0.30 7.87 -12.10
CA VAL A 184 1.36 8.91 -12.05
C VAL A 184 1.15 9.86 -10.87
N ARG A 185 -0.09 10.28 -10.57
CA ARG A 185 -0.41 11.09 -9.38
C ARG A 185 -0.02 10.36 -8.09
N VAL A 186 -0.26 9.06 -7.99
CA VAL A 186 0.14 8.26 -6.82
C VAL A 186 1.65 8.17 -6.69
N ARG A 187 2.40 7.99 -7.80
CA ARG A 187 3.87 8.03 -7.81
C ARG A 187 4.43 9.37 -7.30
N LEU A 188 3.83 10.48 -7.74
CA LEU A 188 4.18 11.83 -7.27
C LEU A 188 3.78 12.05 -5.80
N LEU A 189 2.64 11.50 -5.36
CA LEU A 189 2.21 11.56 -3.96
C LEU A 189 3.18 10.83 -3.03
N HIS A 190 3.57 9.59 -3.38
CA HIS A 190 4.54 8.81 -2.60
C HIS A 190 5.86 9.56 -2.46
N SER A 191 6.37 10.13 -3.56
CA SER A 191 7.61 10.92 -3.54
C SER A 191 7.47 12.23 -2.77
N SER A 192 6.30 12.88 -2.81
CA SER A 192 6.01 14.06 -1.97
C SER A 192 6.01 13.75 -0.48
N VAL A 193 5.42 12.62 -0.09
CA VAL A 193 5.42 12.16 1.31
C VAL A 193 6.84 11.81 1.75
N ARG A 194 7.60 11.09 0.91
CA ARG A 194 9.00 10.73 1.16
C ARG A 194 9.85 11.96 1.41
N ASN A 195 9.88 12.92 0.48
CA ASN A 195 10.70 14.12 0.60
C ASN A 195 10.33 14.92 1.85
N ARG A 196 9.04 15.03 2.17
CA ARG A 196 8.58 15.73 3.38
C ARG A 196 9.08 15.06 4.66
N ILE A 197 8.94 13.74 4.78
CA ILE A 197 9.39 13.01 5.98
C ILE A 197 10.92 13.05 6.09
N MET A 198 11.65 12.85 4.99
CA MET A 198 13.11 12.93 5.00
C MET A 198 13.62 14.31 5.43
N LYS A 199 12.98 15.39 4.96
CA LYS A 199 13.28 16.75 5.41
C LYS A 199 13.03 16.93 6.91
N LEU A 200 11.88 16.48 7.40
CA LEU A 200 11.55 16.54 8.83
C LEU A 200 12.49 15.70 9.69
N ALA A 201 12.89 14.52 9.23
CA ALA A 201 13.85 13.66 9.93
C ALA A 201 15.24 14.30 10.01
N LYS A 202 15.65 15.07 9.00
CA LYS A 202 16.90 15.85 9.04
C LYS A 202 16.84 16.99 10.06
N GLU A 203 15.68 17.65 10.18
CA GLU A 203 15.45 18.74 11.14
C GLU A 203 15.24 18.21 12.58
N LYS A 204 14.63 17.03 12.71
CA LYS A 204 14.28 16.35 13.96
C LYS A 204 14.61 14.85 13.84
N PRO A 205 15.83 14.42 14.24
CA PRO A 205 16.27 13.03 14.06
C PRO A 205 15.39 11.96 14.73
N ASP A 206 14.64 12.33 15.76
CA ASP A 206 13.68 11.49 16.48
C ASP A 206 12.29 11.39 15.79
N TYR A 207 12.06 12.16 14.70
CA TYR A 207 10.79 12.17 13.99
C TYR A 207 10.55 10.88 13.18
N PHE A 208 11.59 10.32 12.54
CA PHE A 208 11.50 9.09 11.75
C PHE A 208 12.84 8.37 11.69
N ASP A 209 12.86 7.08 12.05
CA ASP A 209 14.08 6.26 12.09
C ASP A 209 14.44 5.72 10.70
N LEU A 210 15.18 6.52 9.92
CA LEU A 210 15.67 6.15 8.59
C LEU A 210 16.64 4.96 8.61
N ALA A 211 17.35 4.72 9.72
CA ALA A 211 18.26 3.59 9.82
C ALA A 211 17.49 2.27 9.93
N LYS A 212 16.38 2.27 10.68
CA LYS A 212 15.52 1.10 10.85
C LYS A 212 14.63 0.84 9.64
N TYR A 213 13.97 1.87 9.12
CA TYR A 213 12.92 1.73 8.10
C TYR A 213 13.38 2.03 6.67
N GLY A 214 14.52 2.71 6.50
CA GLY A 214 14.91 3.25 5.20
C GLY A 214 14.08 4.47 4.82
N PRO A 215 14.28 5.03 3.61
CA PRO A 215 13.45 6.11 3.09
C PRO A 215 11.98 5.66 2.96
N PRO A 216 11.00 6.51 3.30
CA PRO A 216 9.58 6.19 3.12
C PRO A 216 9.25 5.80 1.68
N ALA A 217 8.37 4.80 1.49
CA ALA A 217 8.01 4.28 0.17
C ALA A 217 9.26 3.89 -0.65
N ASN A 218 10.21 3.19 -0.02
CA ASN A 218 11.34 2.56 -0.69
C ASN A 218 10.88 1.45 -1.66
N HIS A 219 11.82 0.87 -2.41
CA HIS A 219 11.51 -0.19 -3.36
C HIS A 219 10.94 -1.43 -2.68
N LEU A 220 11.42 -1.79 -1.49
CA LEU A 220 10.91 -2.95 -0.75
C LEU A 220 9.44 -2.78 -0.34
N ASP A 221 9.08 -1.65 0.26
CA ASP A 221 7.69 -1.29 0.62
C ASP A 221 6.79 -1.28 -0.64
N SER A 222 7.33 -0.79 -1.75
CA SER A 222 6.59 -0.67 -3.02
C SER A 222 6.39 -2.03 -3.69
N ILE A 223 7.40 -2.90 -3.68
CA ILE A 223 7.32 -4.30 -4.13
C ILE A 223 6.32 -5.07 -3.25
N HIS A 224 6.37 -4.88 -1.93
CA HIS A 224 5.40 -5.52 -1.04
C HIS A 224 3.98 -5.09 -1.37
N SER A 225 3.75 -3.78 -1.52
CA SER A 225 2.43 -3.27 -1.90
C SER A 225 1.93 -3.85 -3.23
N ILE A 226 2.76 -3.89 -4.27
CA ILE A 226 2.37 -4.51 -5.55
C ILE A 226 2.11 -6.01 -5.38
N ALA A 227 2.92 -6.74 -4.61
CA ALA A 227 2.68 -8.16 -4.35
C ALA A 227 1.33 -8.39 -3.64
N THR A 228 0.96 -7.54 -2.67
CA THR A 228 -0.33 -7.61 -1.99
C THR A 228 -1.50 -7.49 -2.97
N PHE A 229 -1.40 -6.63 -3.98
CA PHE A 229 -2.46 -6.45 -4.98
C PHE A 229 -2.39 -7.39 -6.18
N ALA A 230 -1.20 -7.86 -6.57
CA ALA A 230 -0.99 -8.69 -7.75
C ALA A 230 -1.13 -10.19 -7.46
N ALA A 231 -0.64 -10.62 -6.29
CA ALA A 231 -0.36 -12.02 -5.99
C ALA A 231 -1.29 -12.58 -4.91
N ASN A 232 -1.57 -11.85 -3.83
CA ASN A 232 -2.30 -12.41 -2.68
C ASN A 232 -3.66 -12.98 -3.04
N HIS A 233 -4.36 -12.36 -4.01
CA HIS A 233 -5.63 -12.86 -4.53
C HIS A 233 -5.53 -14.33 -4.94
N MET A 234 -4.44 -14.70 -5.60
CA MET A 234 -4.25 -16.02 -6.21
C MET A 234 -3.94 -17.12 -5.20
N TRP A 235 -3.28 -16.79 -4.09
CA TRP A 235 -2.71 -17.79 -3.17
C TRP A 235 -3.19 -17.67 -1.73
N LEU A 236 -3.40 -16.46 -1.23
CA LEU A 236 -3.75 -16.21 0.18
C LEU A 236 -5.26 -15.96 0.37
N GLN A 237 -5.94 -15.44 -0.65
CA GLN A 237 -7.31 -14.92 -0.51
C GLN A 237 -8.36 -15.78 -1.22
N LEU A 238 -8.41 -15.78 -2.55
CA LEU A 238 -9.47 -16.45 -3.32
C LEU A 238 -9.58 -17.95 -3.02
N PRO A 239 -8.47 -18.72 -2.87
CA PRO A 239 -8.58 -20.14 -2.51
C PRO A 239 -9.29 -20.39 -1.18
N GLN A 240 -9.14 -19.48 -0.21
CA GLN A 240 -9.82 -19.57 1.09
C GLN A 240 -11.32 -19.25 0.99
N MET A 241 -11.75 -18.66 -0.13
CA MET A 241 -13.15 -18.39 -0.48
C MET A 241 -13.70 -19.40 -1.50
N GLY A 242 -12.96 -20.47 -1.80
CA GLY A 242 -13.37 -21.53 -2.73
C GLY A 242 -13.19 -21.18 -4.22
N VAL A 243 -12.50 -20.08 -4.53
CA VAL A 243 -12.19 -19.67 -5.91
C VAL A 243 -10.73 -20.02 -6.20
N PHE A 244 -10.51 -20.79 -7.26
CA PHE A 244 -9.17 -21.23 -7.67
C PHE A 244 -8.85 -20.66 -9.05
N PRO A 245 -8.11 -19.54 -9.14
CA PRO A 245 -7.71 -18.95 -10.40
C PRO A 245 -6.93 -19.92 -11.29
N THR A 246 -7.21 -19.90 -12.59
CA THR A 246 -6.47 -20.68 -13.58
C THR A 246 -5.05 -20.12 -13.76
N ASP A 247 -4.16 -20.86 -14.41
CA ASP A 247 -2.81 -20.36 -14.70
C ASP A 247 -2.83 -19.16 -15.65
N GLN A 248 -3.81 -19.11 -16.56
CA GLN A 248 -4.06 -17.95 -17.42
C GLN A 248 -4.51 -16.73 -16.60
N ASP A 249 -5.46 -16.91 -15.67
CA ASP A 249 -5.92 -15.83 -14.80
C ASP A 249 -4.74 -15.22 -14.00
N LYS A 250 -3.87 -16.07 -13.45
CA LYS A 250 -2.67 -15.63 -12.71
C LYS A 250 -1.74 -14.83 -13.61
N ALA A 251 -1.41 -15.36 -14.79
CA ALA A 251 -0.51 -14.70 -15.73
C ALA A 251 -1.05 -13.34 -16.19
N ASP A 252 -2.34 -13.28 -16.52
CA ASP A 252 -2.97 -12.05 -17.03
C ASP A 252 -3.10 -10.97 -15.94
N TYR A 253 -3.48 -11.36 -14.72
CA TYR A 253 -3.62 -10.39 -13.62
C TYR A 253 -2.26 -9.87 -13.11
N ILE A 254 -1.24 -10.74 -13.09
CA ILE A 254 0.13 -10.32 -12.75
C ILE A 254 0.69 -9.38 -13.82
N ALA A 255 0.38 -9.59 -15.11
CA ALA A 255 0.80 -8.68 -16.17
C ALA A 255 0.20 -7.27 -16.01
N LEU A 256 -1.08 -7.17 -15.66
CA LEU A 256 -1.73 -5.89 -15.32
C LEU A 256 -0.97 -5.18 -14.18
N TRP A 257 -0.74 -5.87 -13.07
CA TRP A 257 -0.07 -5.25 -11.92
C TRP A 257 1.42 -5.02 -12.10
N ARG A 258 2.11 -5.78 -12.96
CA ARG A 258 3.48 -5.49 -13.37
C ARG A 258 3.54 -4.15 -14.10
N TYR A 259 2.60 -3.89 -15.02
CA TYR A 259 2.51 -2.60 -15.70
C TYR A 259 2.15 -1.45 -14.76
N VAL A 260 1.23 -1.68 -13.82
CA VAL A 260 0.91 -0.68 -12.79
C VAL A 260 2.11 -0.42 -11.87
N GLY A 261 2.88 -1.45 -11.50
CA GLY A 261 4.13 -1.33 -10.76
C GLY A 261 5.15 -0.46 -11.50
N TYR A 262 5.32 -0.68 -12.80
CA TYR A 262 6.16 0.16 -13.66
C TYR A 262 5.71 1.64 -13.63
N LEU A 263 4.41 1.92 -13.78
CA LEU A 263 3.88 3.28 -13.70
C LEU A 263 4.08 3.94 -12.33
N LEU A 264 4.09 3.13 -11.26
CA LEU A 264 4.31 3.59 -9.89
C LEU A 264 5.79 3.74 -9.51
N GLY A 265 6.72 3.36 -10.40
CA GLY A 265 8.16 3.41 -10.14
C GLY A 265 8.67 2.23 -9.29
N THR A 266 7.92 1.14 -9.21
CA THR A 266 8.33 -0.09 -8.53
C THR A 266 9.16 -0.95 -9.48
N PRO A 267 10.29 -1.56 -9.05
CA PRO A 267 11.07 -2.49 -9.88
C PRO A 267 10.21 -3.67 -10.37
N ASP A 268 9.90 -3.68 -11.68
CA ASP A 268 8.90 -4.57 -12.26
C ASP A 268 9.41 -5.99 -12.53
N GLU A 269 10.73 -6.20 -12.49
CA GLU A 269 11.35 -7.51 -12.71
C GLU A 269 10.92 -8.56 -11.67
N HIS A 270 10.48 -8.12 -10.49
CA HIS A 270 9.95 -8.98 -9.43
C HIS A 270 8.59 -9.61 -9.79
N PHE A 271 7.96 -9.13 -10.86
CA PHE A 271 6.67 -9.60 -11.38
C PHE A 271 6.77 -10.10 -12.83
N ALA A 272 7.99 -10.34 -13.33
CA ALA A 272 8.24 -10.74 -14.72
C ALA A 272 7.63 -12.09 -15.13
N SER A 273 7.29 -12.95 -14.16
CA SER A 273 6.58 -14.20 -14.38
C SER A 273 5.71 -14.55 -13.17
N VAL A 274 4.73 -15.45 -13.37
CA VAL A 274 3.88 -15.95 -12.28
C VAL A 274 4.71 -16.58 -11.15
N ALA A 275 5.73 -17.37 -11.50
CA ALA A 275 6.60 -18.01 -10.53
C ALA A 275 7.42 -16.98 -9.74
N LYS A 276 7.96 -15.96 -10.42
CA LYS A 276 8.72 -14.89 -9.76
C LYS A 276 7.81 -14.04 -8.86
N ALA A 277 6.62 -13.67 -9.32
CA ALA A 277 5.64 -12.91 -8.53
C ALA A 277 5.21 -13.67 -7.27
N LYS A 278 4.97 -14.99 -7.38
CA LYS A 278 4.66 -15.86 -6.23
C LYS A 278 5.81 -15.88 -5.22
N ALA A 279 7.03 -16.11 -5.69
CA ALA A 279 8.22 -16.11 -4.83
C ALA A 279 8.49 -14.73 -4.21
N THR A 280 8.20 -13.64 -4.93
CA THR A 280 8.26 -12.27 -4.41
C THR A 280 7.27 -12.08 -3.27
N MET A 281 6.00 -12.44 -3.46
CA MET A 281 4.97 -12.42 -2.41
C MET A 281 5.41 -13.20 -1.17
N GLU A 282 5.85 -14.45 -1.35
CA GLU A 282 6.35 -15.32 -0.29
C GLU A 282 7.54 -14.70 0.47
N SER A 283 8.44 -14.03 -0.25
CA SER A 283 9.57 -13.31 0.35
C SER A 283 9.12 -12.13 1.23
N MET A 284 8.08 -11.40 0.82
CA MET A 284 7.55 -10.28 1.62
C MET A 284 6.89 -10.78 2.91
N LEU A 285 6.16 -11.91 2.85
CA LEU A 285 5.59 -12.54 4.05
C LEU A 285 6.67 -12.94 5.08
N ALA A 286 7.86 -13.31 4.60
CA ALA A 286 8.99 -13.70 5.44
C ALA A 286 9.75 -12.49 6.02
N HIS A 287 9.96 -11.43 5.24
CA HIS A 287 10.90 -10.36 5.59
C HIS A 287 10.23 -9.12 6.22
N GLU A 288 9.04 -8.73 5.74
CA GLU A 288 8.45 -7.41 6.01
C GLU A 288 7.47 -7.38 7.18
N LEU A 289 6.76 -8.48 7.40
CA LEU A 289 5.62 -8.49 8.30
C LEU A 289 6.06 -8.59 9.77
N ARG A 290 5.86 -7.51 10.52
CA ARG A 290 6.14 -7.37 11.95
C ARG A 290 5.06 -6.57 12.67
N LEU A 291 4.40 -7.20 13.64
CA LEU A 291 3.47 -6.50 14.51
C LEU A 291 4.22 -5.58 15.47
N THR A 292 3.68 -4.37 15.63
CA THR A 292 4.17 -3.34 16.55
C THR A 292 3.01 -2.84 17.41
N PRO A 293 3.24 -2.11 18.51
CA PRO A 293 2.15 -1.49 19.28
C PRO A 293 1.20 -0.65 18.40
N THR A 294 1.75 0.00 17.38
CA THR A 294 1.01 0.78 16.40
C THR A 294 0.04 -0.06 15.56
N SER A 295 0.38 -1.33 15.28
CA SER A 295 -0.46 -2.25 14.50
C SER A 295 -1.86 -2.41 15.11
N HIS A 296 -1.97 -2.42 16.45
CA HIS A 296 -3.24 -2.48 17.16
C HIS A 296 -4.12 -1.26 16.89
N ILE A 297 -3.51 -0.06 16.89
CA ILE A 297 -4.22 1.21 16.64
C ILE A 297 -4.74 1.23 15.20
N VAL A 298 -3.93 0.80 14.24
CA VAL A 298 -4.31 0.72 12.83
C VAL A 298 -5.47 -0.26 12.64
N CYS A 299 -5.38 -1.44 13.24
CA CYS A 299 -6.45 -2.43 13.18
C CYS A 299 -7.75 -1.87 13.76
N HIS A 300 -7.69 -1.24 14.94
CA HIS A 300 -8.86 -0.65 15.59
C HIS A 300 -9.53 0.42 14.71
N ASN A 301 -8.76 1.37 14.20
CA ASN A 301 -9.30 2.47 13.38
C ASN A 301 -9.88 1.97 12.06
N PHE A 302 -9.35 0.88 11.51
CA PHE A 302 -9.90 0.24 10.32
C PHE A 302 -11.20 -0.50 10.60
N LEU A 303 -11.31 -1.19 11.75
CA LEU A 303 -12.56 -1.81 12.18
C LEU A 303 -13.66 -0.76 12.37
N GLU A 304 -13.38 0.34 13.09
CA GLU A 304 -14.33 1.45 13.25
C GLU A 304 -14.75 2.05 11.91
N PHE A 305 -13.79 2.24 10.99
CA PHE A 305 -14.10 2.74 9.65
C PHE A 305 -15.10 1.84 8.90
N LEU A 306 -14.90 0.52 8.92
CA LEU A 306 -15.76 -0.41 8.16
C LEU A 306 -17.15 -0.59 8.77
N THR A 307 -17.26 -0.56 10.10
CA THR A 307 -18.56 -0.60 10.78
C THR A 307 -19.40 0.64 10.47
N ASP A 308 -18.75 1.78 10.27
CA ASP A 308 -19.38 3.08 10.01
C ASP A 308 -19.31 3.52 8.54
N LEU A 309 -19.14 2.58 7.59
CA LEU A 309 -19.11 2.86 6.15
C LEU A 309 -20.43 2.50 5.45
N PRO A 310 -21.37 3.46 5.28
CA PRO A 310 -22.53 3.27 4.42
C PRO A 310 -22.13 3.05 2.94
N PRO A 311 -22.86 2.20 2.19
CA PRO A 311 -24.03 1.41 2.60
C PRO A 311 -23.68 0.02 3.17
N PHE A 312 -22.40 -0.29 3.37
CA PHE A 312 -21.95 -1.65 3.68
C PHE A 312 -22.08 -2.01 5.17
N ASN A 313 -21.70 -1.09 6.08
CA ASN A 313 -21.80 -1.24 7.54
C ASN A 313 -21.48 -2.66 8.03
N VAL A 314 -20.28 -3.16 7.69
CA VAL A 314 -19.89 -4.55 7.93
C VAL A 314 -19.67 -4.77 9.42
N SER A 315 -20.23 -5.84 9.99
CA SER A 315 -20.09 -6.10 11.43
C SER A 315 -18.65 -6.44 11.82
N ALA A 316 -18.23 -5.97 13.00
CA ALA A 316 -16.91 -6.29 13.54
C ALA A 316 -16.70 -7.81 13.69
N ASP A 317 -17.75 -8.56 14.05
CA ASP A 317 -17.69 -10.02 14.17
C ASP A 317 -17.43 -10.71 12.82
N PHE A 318 -18.03 -10.21 11.74
CA PHE A 318 -17.77 -10.72 10.41
C PHE A 318 -16.32 -10.45 9.99
N ILE A 319 -15.82 -9.23 10.23
CA ILE A 319 -14.43 -8.88 9.92
C ILE A 319 -13.47 -9.74 10.74
N ALA A 320 -13.74 -9.94 12.03
CA ALA A 320 -12.93 -10.77 12.90
C ALA A 320 -12.93 -12.25 12.47
N ALA A 321 -14.10 -12.82 12.17
CA ALA A 321 -14.21 -14.20 11.70
C ALA A 321 -13.48 -14.42 10.37
N GLY A 322 -13.70 -13.53 9.40
CA GLY A 322 -13.06 -13.58 8.09
C GLY A 322 -11.54 -13.38 8.16
N SER A 323 -11.09 -12.42 8.98
CA SER A 323 -9.66 -12.19 9.18
C SER A 323 -8.97 -13.37 9.86
N ARG A 324 -9.62 -14.03 10.82
CA ARG A 324 -9.09 -15.24 11.47
C ARG A 324 -8.98 -16.40 10.49
N LYS A 325 -9.97 -16.56 9.61
CA LYS A 325 -9.92 -17.58 8.56
C LYS A 325 -8.72 -17.39 7.62
N LEU A 326 -8.45 -16.15 7.23
CA LEU A 326 -7.41 -15.82 6.25
C LEU A 326 -6.00 -15.71 6.87
N ASN A 327 -5.87 -15.09 8.05
CA ASN A 327 -4.59 -14.79 8.70
C ASN A 327 -4.27 -15.70 9.90
N GLY A 328 -5.17 -16.61 10.26
CA GLY A 328 -4.99 -17.53 11.38
C GLY A 328 -5.26 -16.89 12.75
N ASP A 329 -5.68 -17.72 13.71
CA ASP A 329 -6.08 -17.24 15.04
C ASP A 329 -4.96 -16.56 15.80
N LYS A 330 -3.74 -17.13 15.75
CA LYS A 330 -2.59 -16.58 16.46
C LYS A 330 -2.28 -15.13 16.03
N PHE A 331 -2.28 -14.87 14.72
CA PHE A 331 -2.02 -13.51 14.22
C PHE A 331 -3.10 -12.52 14.68
N CYS A 332 -4.37 -12.92 14.58
CA CYS A 332 -5.49 -12.07 15.01
C CYS A 332 -5.50 -11.85 16.54
N ASP A 333 -5.11 -12.84 17.33
CA ASP A 333 -4.94 -12.70 18.78
C ASP A 333 -3.80 -11.73 19.10
N ASP A 334 -2.64 -11.88 18.43
CA ASP A 334 -1.48 -11.00 18.58
C ASP A 334 -1.80 -9.55 18.12
N LEU A 335 -2.75 -9.37 17.20
CA LEU A 335 -3.27 -8.06 16.76
C LEU A 335 -4.34 -7.49 17.71
N GLY A 336 -4.80 -8.26 18.71
CA GLY A 336 -5.83 -7.84 19.67
C GLY A 336 -7.26 -7.89 19.11
N MET A 337 -7.52 -8.66 18.06
CA MET A 337 -8.87 -8.84 17.53
C MET A 337 -9.71 -9.74 18.43
N ALA A 338 -10.98 -9.38 18.64
CA ALA A 338 -11.92 -10.20 19.37
C ALA A 338 -12.09 -11.60 18.72
N ARG A 339 -12.44 -12.60 19.54
CA ARG A 339 -12.85 -13.92 19.05
C ARG A 339 -14.37 -13.90 18.87
N PRO A 340 -14.88 -14.15 17.64
CA PRO A 340 -16.33 -14.25 17.44
C PRO A 340 -16.88 -15.40 18.30
N GLY A 341 -17.77 -15.09 19.24
CA GLY A 341 -18.49 -16.10 20.01
C GLY A 341 -19.73 -16.60 19.27
N CYS A 342 -20.22 -17.80 19.59
CA CYS A 342 -21.57 -18.24 19.19
C CYS A 342 -22.70 -17.48 19.91
N ARG A 343 -22.38 -16.48 20.75
CA ARG A 343 -23.31 -15.56 21.40
C ARG A 343 -22.77 -14.14 21.23
N GLY A 344 -23.66 -13.19 20.92
CA GLY A 344 -23.38 -11.84 20.44
C GLY A 344 -22.57 -10.89 21.35
N PRO A 345 -22.57 -9.59 21.02
CA PRO A 345 -21.45 -8.68 21.25
C PRO A 345 -21.30 -8.29 22.72
N THR A 346 -20.25 -8.74 23.38
CA THR A 346 -19.93 -8.31 24.77
C THR A 346 -18.45 -8.01 25.05
N GLU A 347 -17.59 -7.85 24.05
CA GLU A 347 -16.14 -7.60 24.27
C GLU A 347 -15.57 -6.34 23.60
N HIS A 348 -16.36 -5.27 23.42
CA HIS A 348 -15.83 -3.95 23.02
C HIS A 348 -15.05 -3.21 24.13
N SER A 349 -15.01 -3.72 25.37
CA SER A 349 -14.40 -3.04 26.51
C SER A 349 -12.87 -3.17 26.60
N VAL A 350 -12.29 -4.26 26.10
CA VAL A 350 -10.85 -4.55 26.24
C VAL A 350 -10.00 -3.71 25.27
N CYS A 351 -10.49 -3.48 24.06
CA CYS A 351 -9.80 -2.65 23.06
C CYS A 351 -9.77 -1.16 23.46
N ARG A 352 -10.88 -0.66 24.04
CA ARG A 352 -10.97 0.70 24.60
C ARG A 352 -10.00 0.96 25.76
N SER A 353 -9.84 -0.01 26.66
CA SER A 353 -8.94 0.07 27.83
C SER A 353 -7.47 0.22 27.42
N SER A 354 -7.04 -0.55 26.42
CA SER A 354 -5.66 -0.50 25.91
C SER A 354 -5.39 0.79 25.12
N TYR A 355 -6.36 1.25 24.34
CA TYR A 355 -6.29 2.54 23.65
C TYR A 355 -6.16 3.73 24.61
N TYR A 356 -6.98 3.78 25.67
CA TYR A 356 -6.90 4.85 26.68
C TYR A 356 -5.56 4.87 27.42
N LYS A 357 -4.98 3.70 27.73
CA LYS A 357 -3.68 3.61 28.40
C LYS A 357 -2.52 4.06 27.50
N LEU A 358 -2.56 3.73 26.21
CA LEU A 358 -1.52 4.14 25.24
C LEU A 358 -1.58 5.64 24.93
N VAL A 359 -2.78 6.19 24.71
CA VAL A 359 -2.97 7.61 24.39
C VAL A 359 -2.69 8.51 25.61
N GLN A 360 -3.01 8.07 26.83
CA GLN A 360 -2.69 8.83 28.05
C GLN A 360 -1.24 8.68 28.50
N GLY A 361 -0.58 7.54 28.22
CA GLY A 361 0.84 7.34 28.51
C GLY A 361 1.74 8.32 27.76
N ASP A 362 1.44 8.60 26.49
CA ASP A 362 2.15 9.57 25.65
C ASP A 362 1.87 11.03 26.03
N ALA A 363 0.70 11.32 26.61
CA ALA A 363 0.35 12.65 27.10
C ALA A 363 1.05 12.99 28.43
N ALA A 364 1.25 12.00 29.31
CA ALA A 364 1.92 12.18 30.59
C ALA A 364 3.43 12.44 30.46
N GLN A 365 4.09 11.94 29.41
CA GLN A 365 5.52 12.18 29.15
C GLN A 365 5.82 13.56 28.55
N ARG A 366 4.82 14.29 28.04
CA ARG A 366 4.97 15.65 27.48
C ARG A 366 4.62 16.77 28.47
N GLY A 367 4.32 16.43 29.72
CA GLY A 367 3.77 17.36 30.72
C GLY A 367 4.73 17.83 31.82
N HIS A 368 6.04 17.57 31.73
CA HIS A 368 7.02 18.06 32.72
C HIS A 368 8.29 18.60 32.06
N SER A 369 8.15 19.72 31.37
CA SER A 369 9.22 20.71 31.20
C SER A 369 8.59 22.04 30.79
N GLU A 370 8.04 22.75 31.77
CA GLU A 370 7.96 24.22 31.84
C GLU A 370 7.78 24.64 33.30
#